data_AF-A0A6C0KRV7-F1
#
_entry.id   AF-A0A6C0KRV7-F1
#
_cell.length_a   1.000
_cell.length_b   1.000
_cell.length_c   1.000
_cell.angle_alpha   90.00
_cell.angle_beta   90.00
_cell.angle_gamma   90.00
#
_symmetry.space_group_name_H-M   'P 1'
#
loop_
_entity.id
_entity.type
_entity.pdbx_description
1 polymer ?
#
loop_
_entity_poly.entity_id
_entity_poly.type
_entity_poly.pdbx_seq_one_letter_code
_entity_poly.pdbx_strand_id
1 'polypeptide(L)'
;MEINRLTHSRDDLCGIQSFYAQSVGPGRYMTTNLVPKATGVNPVAADQLQMYPREGYGFNNAAIDADSVLRNQIAFKNNRCQIRPQARPFLTVPFMQGGNPSRDVESLLLHSEQVRMGKECGTVTEQFFSGQYEPLIPIVKNNVQNPKNLIPEVAANGWVHGGIPSRSYLRDVNC
;
A
#
# COMPACT_ATOMS: atom_id res chain seq x y z
N MET A 1 -25.69 48.27 -62.75
CA MET A 1 -25.95 47.33 -63.86
C MET A 1 -26.37 48.16 -65.06
N GLU A 2 -25.53 48.29 -66.08
CA GLU A 2 -25.87 49.05 -67.30
C GLU A 2 -26.83 48.23 -68.16
N ILE A 3 -28.11 48.60 -68.17
CA ILE A 3 -29.18 47.91 -68.92
C ILE A 3 -28.93 47.95 -70.45
N ASN A 4 -28.20 48.96 -70.92
CA ASN A 4 -28.01 49.25 -72.34
C ASN A 4 -26.97 48.36 -73.06
N ARG A 5 -26.39 47.36 -72.38
CA ARG A 5 -25.38 46.44 -72.94
C ARG A 5 -25.84 44.98 -73.01
N LEU A 6 -27.09 44.70 -72.68
CA LEU A 6 -27.67 43.36 -72.66
C LEU A 6 -28.51 43.21 -73.94
N THR A 7 -28.10 42.33 -74.86
CA THR A 7 -28.82 42.09 -76.12
C THR A 7 -29.78 40.90 -76.00
N HIS A 8 -29.55 40.03 -75.02
CA HIS A 8 -30.41 38.89 -74.70
C HIS A 8 -30.79 38.83 -73.22
N SER A 9 -31.90 38.14 -72.94
CA SER A 9 -32.37 37.83 -71.58
C SER A 9 -31.47 36.86 -70.81
N ARG A 10 -30.38 36.37 -71.41
CA ARG A 10 -29.37 35.51 -70.76
C ARG A 10 -28.11 36.28 -70.36
N ASP A 11 -28.01 37.55 -70.74
CA ASP A 11 -26.83 38.38 -70.44
C ASP A 11 -26.93 39.03 -69.05
N ASP A 12 -28.12 39.01 -68.45
CA ASP A 12 -28.34 39.50 -67.10
C ASP A 12 -27.71 38.54 -66.08
N LEU A 13 -27.37 39.07 -64.90
CA LEU A 13 -26.72 38.29 -63.86
C LEU A 13 -27.57 37.08 -63.42
N CYS A 14 -28.90 37.23 -63.41
CA CYS A 14 -29.84 36.16 -63.09
C CYS A 14 -29.87 35.06 -64.17
N GLY A 15 -29.86 35.43 -65.46
CA GLY A 15 -29.80 34.50 -66.58
C GLY A 15 -28.50 33.71 -66.60
N ILE A 16 -27.35 34.39 -66.46
CA ILE A 16 -26.03 33.74 -66.37
C ILE A 16 -25.99 32.76 -65.19
N GLN A 17 -26.43 33.19 -64.00
CA GLN A 17 -26.45 32.33 -62.82
C GLN A 17 -27.37 31.12 -62.98
N SER A 18 -28.57 31.30 -63.57
CA SER A 18 -29.50 30.20 -63.80
C SER A 18 -28.95 29.19 -64.81
N PHE A 19 -28.30 29.66 -65.88
CA PHE A 19 -27.63 28.80 -66.85
C PHE A 19 -26.50 28.01 -66.20
N TYR A 20 -25.59 28.66 -65.47
CA TYR A 20 -24.52 27.97 -64.75
C TYR A 20 -25.05 26.96 -63.73
N ALA A 21 -26.09 27.30 -62.98
CA ALA A 21 -26.71 26.39 -62.02
C ALA A 21 -27.30 25.15 -62.71
N GLN A 22 -27.96 25.31 -63.86
CA GLN A 22 -28.53 24.21 -64.64
C GLN A 22 -27.43 23.36 -65.30
N SER A 23 -26.37 23.97 -65.83
CA SER A 23 -25.24 23.26 -66.44
C SER A 23 -24.43 22.46 -65.42
N VAL A 24 -24.20 23.01 -64.23
CA VAL A 24 -23.40 22.35 -63.17
C VAL A 24 -24.24 21.39 -62.33
N GLY A 25 -25.56 21.57 -62.27
CA GLY A 25 -26.49 20.79 -61.45
C GLY A 25 -26.30 19.26 -61.53
N PRO A 26 -26.33 18.64 -62.72
CA PRO A 26 -26.18 17.19 -62.87
C PRO A 26 -24.83 16.66 -62.36
N GLY A 27 -23.73 17.38 -62.63
CA GLY A 27 -22.40 17.00 -62.17
C GLY A 27 -22.20 17.20 -60.67
N ARG A 28 -22.90 18.18 -60.09
CA ARG A 28 -22.85 18.47 -58.66
C ARG A 28 -23.41 17.29 -57.85
N TYR A 29 -24.56 16.72 -58.25
CA TYR A 29 -25.13 15.57 -57.54
C TYR A 29 -24.17 14.37 -57.47
N MET A 30 -23.43 14.11 -58.55
CA MET A 30 -22.48 12.99 -58.64
C MET A 30 -21.20 13.20 -57.82
N THR A 31 -20.84 14.44 -57.50
CA THR A 31 -19.59 14.80 -56.80
C THR A 31 -19.82 15.27 -55.36
N THR A 32 -21.05 15.66 -55.02
CA THR A 32 -21.39 16.04 -53.65
C THR A 32 -21.57 14.82 -52.78
N ASN A 33 -20.92 14.84 -51.61
CA ASN A 33 -21.27 13.92 -50.53
C ASN A 33 -22.67 14.27 -50.00
N LEU A 34 -23.65 13.40 -50.26
CA LEU A 34 -25.04 13.56 -49.81
C LEU A 34 -25.24 13.14 -48.35
N VAL A 35 -24.19 12.63 -47.68
CA VAL A 35 -24.27 12.25 -46.27
C VAL A 35 -24.26 13.53 -45.41
N PRO A 36 -25.32 13.79 -44.63
CA PRO A 36 -25.39 14.96 -43.74
C PRO A 36 -24.30 14.91 -42.66
N LYS A 37 -23.89 16.09 -42.17
CA LYS A 37 -22.89 16.20 -41.09
C LYS A 37 -23.44 15.57 -39.80
N ALA A 38 -22.59 14.81 -39.11
CA ALA A 38 -22.90 14.15 -37.84
C ALA A 38 -23.46 15.11 -36.77
N THR A 39 -22.98 16.36 -36.73
CA THR A 39 -23.46 17.39 -35.80
C THR A 39 -24.96 17.67 -35.91
N GLY A 40 -25.56 17.46 -37.08
CA GLY A 40 -27.01 17.63 -37.28
C GLY A 40 -27.81 16.33 -37.07
N VAL A 41 -27.23 15.18 -37.43
CA VAL A 41 -27.93 13.89 -37.38
C VAL A 41 -27.94 13.28 -35.98
N ASN A 42 -26.81 13.37 -35.26
CA ASN A 42 -26.65 12.76 -33.95
C ASN A 42 -27.65 13.25 -32.90
N PRO A 43 -27.93 14.57 -32.75
CA PRO A 43 -28.93 15.01 -31.79
C PRO A 43 -30.33 14.50 -32.16
N VAL A 44 -30.70 14.56 -33.44
CA VAL A 44 -32.00 14.05 -33.93
C VAL A 44 -32.14 12.55 -33.72
N ALA A 45 -31.08 11.77 -33.91
CA ALA A 45 -31.11 10.33 -33.68
C ALA A 45 -31.09 9.98 -32.18
N ALA A 46 -30.38 10.75 -31.35
CA ALA A 46 -30.34 10.54 -29.90
C ALA A 46 -31.70 10.77 -29.24
N ASP A 47 -32.52 11.68 -29.78
CA ASP A 47 -33.90 11.89 -29.34
C ASP A 47 -34.83 10.72 -29.72
N GLN A 48 -34.44 9.90 -30.71
CA GLN A 48 -35.23 8.77 -31.20
C GLN A 48 -34.65 7.44 -30.71
N LEU A 49 -35.26 6.85 -29.67
CA LEU A 49 -34.81 5.60 -29.05
C LEU A 49 -34.68 4.40 -30.03
N GLN A 50 -35.43 4.39 -31.13
CA GLN A 50 -35.41 3.30 -32.11
C GLN A 50 -34.42 3.49 -33.27
N MET A 51 -33.76 4.64 -33.34
CA MET A 51 -32.85 4.96 -34.45
C MET A 51 -31.43 5.11 -33.92
N TYR A 52 -30.56 4.15 -34.27
CA TYR A 52 -29.14 4.30 -33.96
C TYR A 52 -28.50 5.33 -34.90
N PRO A 53 -27.84 6.39 -34.38
CA PRO A 53 -27.07 7.28 -35.22
C PRO A 53 -25.99 6.50 -35.96
N ARG A 54 -25.98 6.63 -37.29
CA ARG A 54 -24.93 6.10 -38.15
C ARG A 54 -24.37 7.28 -38.93
N GLU A 55 -23.14 7.67 -38.60
CA GLU A 55 -22.48 8.81 -39.25
C GLU A 55 -21.96 8.47 -40.66
N GLY A 56 -22.02 7.20 -41.08
CA GLY A 56 -21.45 6.71 -42.34
C GLY A 56 -20.34 5.69 -42.09
N TYR A 57 -19.33 5.66 -42.96
CA TYR A 57 -18.15 4.81 -42.83
C TYR A 57 -17.08 5.50 -41.97
N GLY A 58 -16.58 4.79 -40.95
CA GLY A 58 -15.53 5.28 -40.05
C GLY A 58 -16.09 5.87 -38.75
N PHE A 59 -15.22 6.50 -37.96
CA PHE A 59 -15.60 7.13 -36.67
C PHE A 59 -16.15 8.56 -36.83
N ASN A 60 -15.77 9.26 -37.91
CA ASN A 60 -16.27 10.61 -38.25
C ASN A 60 -16.02 10.89 -39.74
N ASN A 61 -17.05 11.31 -40.48
CA ASN A 61 -16.93 11.63 -41.90
C ASN A 61 -15.95 12.77 -42.22
N ALA A 62 -15.79 13.74 -41.31
CA ALA A 62 -14.88 14.87 -41.51
C ALA A 62 -13.40 14.49 -41.40
N ALA A 63 -13.10 13.34 -40.79
CA ALA A 63 -11.75 12.86 -40.53
C ALA A 63 -11.54 11.44 -41.12
N ILE A 64 -12.27 11.08 -42.18
CA ILE A 64 -12.19 9.76 -42.81
C ILE A 64 -10.76 9.42 -43.20
N ASP A 65 -9.99 10.38 -43.72
CA ASP A 65 -8.61 10.12 -44.12
C ASP A 65 -7.73 9.76 -42.92
N ALA A 66 -7.90 10.44 -41.79
CA ALA A 66 -7.16 10.14 -40.56
C ALA A 66 -7.56 8.76 -39.99
N ASP A 67 -8.86 8.44 -39.96
CA ASP A 67 -9.35 7.11 -39.53
C ASP A 67 -8.86 6.00 -40.48
N SER A 68 -8.92 6.24 -41.79
CA SER A 68 -8.46 5.30 -42.82
C SER A 68 -6.96 5.06 -42.70
N VAL A 69 -6.18 6.11 -42.45
CA VAL A 69 -4.74 6.00 -42.18
C VAL A 69 -4.51 5.13 -40.95
N LEU A 70 -5.19 5.36 -39.82
CA LEU A 70 -4.99 4.54 -38.62
C LEU A 70 -5.39 3.07 -38.83
N ARG A 71 -6.50 2.80 -39.52
CA ARG A 71 -6.99 1.44 -39.77
C ARG A 71 -6.15 0.65 -40.78
N ASN A 72 -5.69 1.34 -41.82
CA ASN A 72 -4.96 0.72 -42.93
C ASN A 72 -3.44 0.89 -42.82
N GLN A 73 -2.96 1.52 -41.74
CA GLN A 73 -1.53 1.72 -41.51
C GLN A 73 -0.81 0.38 -41.40
N ILE A 74 0.23 0.23 -42.23
CA ILE A 74 1.04 -1.00 -42.33
C ILE A 74 1.74 -1.34 -41.01
N ALA A 75 1.91 -0.37 -40.10
CA ALA A 75 2.46 -0.57 -38.76
C ALA A 75 1.51 -1.33 -37.82
N PHE A 76 0.19 -1.14 -37.96
CA PHE A 76 -0.83 -1.84 -37.18
C PHE A 76 -1.24 -3.13 -37.88
N LYS A 77 -0.30 -4.06 -38.06
CA LYS A 77 -0.64 -5.38 -38.60
C LYS A 77 -1.40 -6.15 -37.54
N ASN A 78 -2.64 -6.54 -37.85
CA ASN A 78 -3.28 -7.68 -37.21
C ASN A 78 -2.64 -8.96 -37.75
N ASN A 79 -1.36 -9.17 -37.43
CA ASN A 79 -0.69 -10.43 -37.74
C ASN A 79 -1.55 -11.53 -37.13
N ARG A 80 -2.00 -12.49 -37.95
CA ARG A 80 -2.67 -13.70 -37.46
C ARG A 80 -1.65 -14.52 -36.68
N CYS A 81 -1.38 -14.10 -35.45
CA CYS A 81 -0.62 -14.88 -34.48
C CYS A 81 -1.51 -16.06 -34.09
N GLN A 82 -0.92 -17.25 -33.95
CA GLN A 82 -1.59 -18.36 -33.28
C GLN A 82 -1.80 -17.98 -31.81
N ILE A 83 -2.93 -17.35 -31.51
CA ILE A 83 -3.43 -17.22 -30.16
C ILE A 83 -3.85 -18.64 -29.75
N ARG A 84 -3.00 -19.32 -28.97
CA ARG A 84 -3.43 -20.50 -28.23
C ARG A 84 -4.26 -19.98 -27.07
N PRO A 85 -5.60 -20.13 -27.06
CA PRO A 85 -6.40 -19.70 -25.92
C PRO A 85 -6.00 -20.58 -24.74
N GLN A 86 -5.18 -20.04 -23.85
CA GLN A 86 -4.95 -20.64 -22.55
C GLN A 86 -6.09 -20.19 -21.65
N ALA A 87 -6.67 -21.13 -20.92
CA ALA A 87 -7.57 -20.76 -19.84
C ALA A 87 -6.81 -19.85 -18.87
N ARG A 88 -7.53 -18.87 -18.31
CA ARG A 88 -6.99 -18.04 -17.24
C ARG A 88 -6.62 -18.99 -16.08
N PRO A 89 -5.55 -18.72 -15.31
CA PRO A 89 -5.19 -19.56 -14.17
C PRO A 89 -6.33 -19.75 -13.15
N PHE A 90 -7.30 -18.83 -13.11
CA PHE A 90 -8.49 -18.87 -12.27
C PHE A 90 -9.74 -18.68 -13.13
N LEU A 91 -10.71 -19.60 -12.98
CA LEU A 91 -11.96 -19.60 -13.75
C LEU A 91 -12.92 -18.49 -13.32
N THR A 92 -12.91 -18.12 -12.05
CA THR A 92 -13.79 -17.12 -11.43
C THR A 92 -13.03 -16.27 -10.43
N VAL A 93 -13.67 -15.21 -9.91
CA VAL A 93 -13.13 -14.41 -8.83
C VAL A 93 -13.17 -15.25 -7.54
N PRO A 94 -12.04 -15.40 -6.81
CA PRO A 94 -12.02 -16.10 -5.53
C PRO A 94 -12.83 -15.32 -4.47
N PHE A 95 -13.15 -15.97 -3.37
CA PHE A 95 -13.87 -15.35 -2.26
C PHE A 95 -13.09 -14.16 -1.66
N MET A 96 -13.70 -12.96 -1.68
CA MET A 96 -13.05 -11.70 -1.28
C MET A 96 -13.47 -11.16 0.11
N GLN A 97 -14.15 -11.95 0.94
CA GLN A 97 -14.71 -11.44 2.20
C GLN A 97 -13.65 -10.89 3.18
N GLY A 98 -12.42 -11.41 3.11
CA GLY A 98 -11.30 -10.96 3.95
C GLY A 98 -10.72 -9.58 3.59
N GLY A 99 -11.14 -8.99 2.47
CA GLY A 99 -10.60 -7.71 2.01
C GLY A 99 -9.09 -7.75 1.74
N ASN A 100 -8.45 -6.58 1.76
CA ASN A 100 -7.00 -6.47 1.68
C ASN A 100 -6.42 -6.36 3.10
N PRO A 101 -5.78 -7.42 3.65
CA PRO A 101 -5.21 -7.34 4.98
C PRO A 101 -4.01 -6.37 4.98
N SER A 102 -3.98 -5.47 5.95
CA SER A 102 -2.81 -4.63 6.19
C SER A 102 -1.67 -5.52 6.70
N ARG A 103 -0.68 -5.77 5.86
CA ARG A 103 0.44 -6.69 6.17
C ARG A 103 1.23 -6.24 7.39
N ASP A 104 1.41 -4.93 7.55
CA ASP A 104 2.15 -4.34 8.66
C ASP A 104 1.42 -4.58 9.99
N VAL A 105 0.11 -4.31 10.02
CA VAL A 105 -0.72 -4.52 11.22
C VAL A 105 -0.79 -6.00 11.57
N GLU A 106 -1.03 -6.88 10.59
CA GLU A 106 -1.05 -8.33 10.82
C GLU A 106 0.30 -8.85 11.34
N SER A 107 1.41 -8.33 10.82
CA SER A 107 2.74 -8.73 11.30
C SER A 107 2.97 -8.37 12.76
N LEU A 108 2.47 -7.20 13.21
CA LEU A 108 2.54 -6.74 14.60
C LEU A 108 1.61 -7.55 15.51
N LEU A 109 0.47 -8.01 15.00
CA LEU A 109 -0.46 -8.84 15.77
C LEU A 109 0.03 -10.29 15.89
N LEU A 110 0.61 -10.84 14.83
CA LEU A 110 1.14 -12.21 14.80
C LEU A 110 2.40 -12.37 15.65
N HIS A 111 3.27 -11.36 15.67
CA HIS A 111 4.53 -11.42 16.39
C HIS A 111 4.47 -10.49 17.60
N SER A 112 4.57 -11.08 18.80
CA SER A 112 4.75 -10.27 20.01
C SER A 112 6.03 -9.46 19.92
N GLU A 113 6.00 -8.21 20.39
CA GLU A 113 7.20 -7.41 20.59
C GLU A 113 8.11 -8.10 21.61
N GLN A 114 9.35 -8.41 21.21
CA GLN A 114 10.35 -8.93 22.13
C GLN A 114 10.85 -7.78 23.02
N VAL A 115 10.32 -7.69 24.24
CA VAL A 115 10.85 -6.76 25.24
C VAL A 115 12.23 -7.26 25.68
N ARG A 116 13.30 -6.61 25.19
CA ARG A 116 14.69 -6.88 25.61
C ARG A 116 15.10 -6.09 26.86
N MET A 117 14.15 -5.44 27.51
CA MET A 117 14.44 -4.68 28.73
C MET A 117 14.80 -5.67 29.83
N GLY A 118 16.01 -5.52 30.37
CA GLY A 118 16.42 -6.24 31.58
C GLY A 118 15.50 -5.86 32.74
N LYS A 119 15.50 -6.70 33.79
CA LYS A 119 14.78 -6.41 35.03
C LYS A 119 15.08 -4.97 35.49
N GLU A 120 14.05 -4.20 35.82
CA GLU A 120 14.25 -2.83 36.30
C GLU A 120 15.11 -2.82 37.57
N CYS A 121 16.13 -1.95 37.60
CA CYS A 121 17.00 -1.73 38.77
C CYS A 121 16.24 -1.27 40.02
N GLY A 122 14.96 -0.90 39.89
CA GLY A 122 14.09 -0.47 40.99
C GLY A 122 13.46 -1.60 41.80
N THR A 123 13.66 -2.87 41.42
CA THR A 123 13.10 -4.00 42.19
C THR A 123 13.91 -4.23 43.47
N VAL A 124 13.49 -3.56 44.54
CA VAL A 124 14.11 -3.61 45.90
C VAL A 124 14.15 -5.03 46.49
N THR A 125 13.44 -5.99 45.89
CA THR A 125 13.35 -7.38 46.37
C THR A 125 14.64 -8.17 46.26
N GLU A 126 15.61 -7.73 45.46
CA GLU A 126 16.94 -8.36 45.36
C GLU A 126 17.99 -7.71 46.28
N GLN A 127 17.63 -6.68 47.04
CA GLN A 127 18.54 -6.03 47.97
C GLN A 127 18.25 -6.43 49.41
N PHE A 128 19.30 -6.47 50.24
CA PHE A 128 19.15 -6.73 51.66
C PHE A 128 18.41 -5.57 52.35
N PHE A 129 17.34 -5.88 53.08
CA PHE A 129 16.60 -4.89 53.87
C PHE A 129 17.22 -4.74 55.26
N SER A 130 17.81 -3.57 55.54
CA SER A 130 18.52 -3.27 56.81
C SER A 130 17.66 -3.20 58.07
N GLY A 131 16.37 -3.55 57.98
CA GLY A 131 15.43 -3.61 59.11
C GLY A 131 14.51 -4.83 59.09
N GLN A 132 14.85 -5.89 58.34
CA GLN A 132 14.04 -7.11 58.30
C GLN A 132 14.03 -7.87 59.64
N TYR A 133 15.08 -7.70 60.44
CA TYR A 133 15.23 -8.36 61.74
C TYR A 133 15.17 -7.33 62.86
N GLU A 134 14.41 -7.64 63.91
CA GLU A 134 14.41 -6.87 65.14
C GLU A 134 15.80 -6.99 65.79
N PRO A 135 16.51 -5.88 66.06
CA PRO A 135 17.81 -5.94 66.69
C PRO A 135 17.69 -6.54 68.09
N LEU A 136 18.68 -7.35 68.48
CA LEU A 136 18.75 -7.87 69.84
C LEU A 136 18.87 -6.73 70.85
N ILE A 137 18.20 -6.89 72.00
CA ILE A 137 18.35 -6.01 73.16
C ILE A 137 19.85 -5.86 73.47
N PRO A 138 20.38 -4.63 73.71
CA PRO A 138 21.83 -4.38 73.79
C PRO A 138 22.59 -5.31 74.75
N ILE A 139 21.97 -5.65 75.89
CA ILE A 139 22.55 -6.57 76.89
C ILE A 139 22.71 -7.98 76.29
N VAL A 140 21.68 -8.49 75.62
CA VAL A 140 21.70 -9.81 74.98
C VAL A 140 22.69 -9.81 73.82
N LYS A 141 22.71 -8.76 73.01
CA LYS A 141 23.67 -8.59 71.91
C LYS A 141 25.11 -8.69 72.40
N ASN A 142 25.46 -7.92 73.43
CA ASN A 142 26.84 -7.87 73.95
C ASN A 142 27.24 -9.17 74.66
N ASN A 143 26.27 -9.90 75.21
CA ASN A 143 26.53 -11.18 75.88
C ASN A 143 26.67 -12.32 74.86
N VAL A 144 25.63 -12.53 74.04
CA VAL A 144 25.51 -13.71 73.15
C VAL A 144 26.36 -13.60 71.90
N GLN A 145 26.49 -12.41 71.30
CA GLN A 145 27.29 -12.24 70.06
C GLN A 145 28.79 -12.15 70.34
N ASN A 146 29.21 -12.05 71.61
CA ASN A 146 30.61 -12.05 71.97
C ASN A 146 31.09 -13.49 72.21
N PRO A 147 31.94 -14.05 71.33
CA PRO A 147 32.39 -15.44 71.45
C PRO A 147 33.18 -15.70 72.74
N LYS A 148 33.77 -14.68 73.36
CA LYS A 148 34.47 -14.80 74.66
C LYS A 148 33.56 -15.27 75.79
N ASN A 149 32.24 -15.07 75.69
CA ASN A 149 31.30 -15.43 76.75
C ASN A 149 30.73 -16.84 76.58
N LEU A 150 30.73 -17.39 75.35
CA LEU A 150 30.07 -18.66 75.05
C LEU A 150 31.04 -19.76 74.62
N ILE A 151 32.13 -19.39 73.93
CA ILE A 151 33.09 -20.32 73.34
C ILE A 151 34.29 -20.43 74.28
N PRO A 152 34.51 -21.60 74.92
CA PRO A 152 35.56 -21.77 75.93
C PRO A 152 36.97 -21.62 75.36
N GLU A 153 37.21 -22.03 74.10
CA GLU A 153 38.49 -21.84 73.38
C GLU A 153 38.91 -20.37 73.28
N VAL A 154 37.92 -19.49 73.09
CA VAL A 154 38.15 -18.05 72.93
C VAL A 154 38.16 -17.35 74.29
N ALA A 155 37.44 -17.89 75.26
CA ALA A 155 37.38 -17.38 76.63
C ALA A 155 38.69 -17.59 77.40
N ALA A 156 39.32 -18.76 77.22
CA ALA A 156 40.54 -19.14 77.93
C ALA A 156 41.61 -19.63 76.95
N ASN A 157 42.71 -18.88 76.87
CA ASN A 157 43.86 -19.26 76.07
C ASN A 157 44.46 -20.59 76.59
N GLY A 158 44.55 -21.61 75.73
CA GLY A 158 45.03 -22.94 76.09
C GLY A 158 43.96 -23.95 76.50
N TRP A 159 42.66 -23.62 76.38
CA TRP A 159 41.59 -24.61 76.53
C TRP A 159 41.56 -25.55 75.31
N VAL A 160 41.53 -26.87 75.54
CA VAL A 160 41.60 -27.90 74.48
C VAL A 160 40.47 -28.91 74.64
N HIS A 161 39.77 -29.20 73.55
CA HIS A 161 38.76 -30.26 73.49
C HIS A 161 39.38 -31.64 73.74
N GLY A 162 38.77 -32.43 74.64
CA GLY A 162 39.28 -33.74 75.04
C GLY A 162 40.18 -33.72 76.28
N GLY A 163 40.50 -32.53 76.79
CA GLY A 163 41.24 -32.33 78.03
C GLY A 163 42.74 -32.60 77.89
N ILE A 164 43.51 -31.99 78.79
CA ILE A 164 44.94 -32.23 78.97
C ILE A 164 45.13 -32.70 80.42
N PRO A 165 45.94 -33.74 80.68
CA PRO A 165 46.24 -34.14 82.05
C PRO A 165 46.84 -32.96 82.83
N SER A 166 46.31 -32.69 84.02
CA SER A 166 46.64 -31.50 84.83
C SER A 166 48.14 -31.31 85.06
N ARG A 167 48.91 -32.40 85.10
CA ARG A 167 50.37 -32.40 85.22
C ARG A 167 51.08 -31.78 84.01
N SER A 168 50.60 -32.06 82.80
CA SER A 168 51.18 -31.49 81.56
C SER A 168 50.80 -30.02 81.42
N TYR A 169 49.57 -29.66 81.79
CA TYR A 169 49.12 -28.27 81.77
C TYR A 169 49.96 -27.37 82.71
N LEU A 170 50.21 -27.81 83.94
CA LEU A 170 51.05 -27.06 84.89
C LEU A 170 52.52 -26.95 84.45
N ARG A 171 53.00 -27.92 83.67
CA ARG A 171 54.35 -27.88 83.08
C ARG A 171 54.44 -26.80 82.01
N ASP A 172 53.45 -26.70 81.12
CA ASP A 172 53.48 -25.78 79.99
C ASP A 172 53.11 -24.33 80.37
N VAL A 173 52.42 -24.12 81.51
CA VAL A 173 52.08 -22.77 82.03
C VAL A 173 53.25 -22.10 82.78
N ASN A 174 54.17 -22.88 83.36
CA ASN A 174 55.28 -22.38 84.19
C ASN A 174 56.64 -22.30 83.46
N CYS A 175 56.66 -22.54 82.15
CA CYS A 175 57.83 -22.40 81.28
C CYS A 175 57.60 -21.25 80.29
#